data_AF-A0A1F2RUH3-F1
#
_entry.id   AF-A0A1F2RUH3-F1
#
_cell.length_a   1.000
_cell.length_b   1.000
_cell.length_c   1.000
_cell.angle_alpha   90.00
_cell.angle_beta   90.00
_cell.angle_gamma   90.00
#
_symmetry.space_group_name_H-M   'P 1'
#
loop_
_entity.id
_entity.type
_entity.pdbx_description
1 polymer ?
#
loop_
_entity_poly.entity_id
_entity_poly.type
_entity_poly.pdbx_seq_one_letter_code
_entity_poly.pdbx_strand_id
1 'polypeptide(L)'
;MKRTQLYLDEDIWKVLHIRSRQSGTSVSELVRQAVRDKYGISSAKRREAMQAVVGMWKDRTDLPSTETYVRQLRKGRRLRRIAS
;
A
#
# COMPACT_ATOMS: atom_id res chain seq x y z
N MET A 1 -10.69 -2.73 8.13
CA MET A 1 -11.54 -2.19 7.05
C MET A 1 -12.66 -1.37 7.67
N LYS A 2 -13.19 -0.34 6.99
CA LYS A 2 -14.43 0.34 7.42
C LYS A 2 -15.62 -0.29 6.69
N ARG A 3 -16.73 -0.57 7.38
CA ARG A 3 -17.96 -1.09 6.77
C ARG A 3 -18.75 0.08 6.19
N THR A 4 -19.12 -0.03 4.92
CA THR A 4 -19.92 0.97 4.20
C THR A 4 -21.08 0.26 3.52
N GLN A 5 -22.25 0.89 3.53
CA GLN A 5 -23.43 0.44 2.80
C GLN A 5 -23.49 1.16 1.46
N LEU A 6 -23.74 0.43 0.38
CA LEU A 6 -23.85 0.94 -0.98
C LEU A 6 -25.16 0.45 -1.57
N TYR A 7 -25.96 1.37 -2.08
CA TYR A 7 -27.13 1.02 -2.87
C TYR A 7 -26.68 0.72 -4.31
N LEU A 8 -27.18 -0.38 -4.85
CA LEU A 8 -26.88 -0.87 -6.19
C LEU A 8 -28.18 -1.20 -6.88
N ASP A 9 -28.27 -0.90 -8.16
CA ASP A 9 -29.38 -1.32 -9.00
C ASP A 9 -29.41 -2.87 -9.11
N GLU A 10 -30.60 -3.43 -9.32
CA GLU A 10 -30.78 -4.89 -9.34
C GLU A 10 -29.95 -5.59 -10.42
N ASP A 11 -29.79 -4.96 -11.58
CA ASP A 11 -29.02 -5.49 -12.69
C ASP A 11 -27.53 -5.57 -12.34
N ILE A 12 -26.97 -4.52 -11.73
CA ILE A 12 -25.60 -4.49 -11.23
C ILE A 12 -25.42 -5.56 -10.17
N TRP A 13 -26.38 -5.71 -9.25
CA TRP A 13 -26.35 -6.74 -8.21
C TRP A 13 -26.32 -8.15 -8.80
N LYS A 14 -27.16 -8.44 -9.80
CA LYS A 14 -27.19 -9.72 -10.53
C LYS A 14 -25.85 -10.01 -11.21
N VAL A 15 -25.28 -9.03 -11.91
CA VAL A 15 -23.99 -9.17 -12.59
C VAL A 15 -22.87 -9.46 -11.60
N LEU A 16 -22.81 -8.74 -10.47
CA LEU A 16 -21.81 -8.96 -9.44
C LEU A 16 -21.91 -10.36 -8.83
N HIS A 17 -23.13 -10.85 -8.60
CA HIS A 17 -23.35 -12.20 -8.08
C HIS A 17 -22.91 -13.31 -9.05
N ILE A 18 -23.20 -13.13 -10.34
CA ILE A 18 -22.75 -14.07 -11.38
C ILE A 18 -21.22 -14.11 -11.41
N ARG A 19 -20.57 -12.93 -11.46
CA ARG A 19 -19.11 -12.85 -11.49
C ARG A 19 -18.47 -13.42 -10.23
N SER A 20 -19.06 -13.16 -9.06
CA SER A 20 -18.59 -13.68 -7.77
C SER A 20 -18.57 -15.21 -7.75
N ARG A 21 -19.60 -15.85 -8.33
CA ARG A 21 -19.64 -17.31 -8.49
C ARG A 21 -18.60 -17.82 -9.46
N GLN A 22 -18.41 -17.15 -10.59
CA GLN A 22 -17.43 -17.54 -11.60
C GLN A 22 -15.99 -17.38 -11.12
N SER A 23 -15.68 -16.33 -10.36
CA SER A 23 -14.34 -16.04 -9.86
C SER A 23 -14.00 -16.76 -8.54
N GLY A 24 -14.99 -17.38 -7.88
CA GLY A 24 -14.82 -17.95 -6.54
C GLY A 24 -14.51 -16.90 -5.47
N THR A 25 -14.85 -15.63 -5.69
CA THR A 25 -14.60 -14.52 -4.75
C THR A 25 -15.92 -13.99 -4.19
N SER A 26 -15.88 -13.17 -3.15
CA SER A 26 -17.10 -12.48 -2.66
C SER A 26 -17.46 -11.26 -3.53
N VAL A 27 -18.75 -10.89 -3.57
CA VAL A 27 -19.21 -9.62 -4.18
C VAL A 27 -18.48 -8.43 -3.58
N SER A 28 -18.28 -8.42 -2.26
CA SER A 28 -17.53 -7.36 -1.58
C SER A 28 -16.08 -7.25 -2.07
N GLU A 29 -15.44 -8.37 -2.44
CA GLU A 29 -14.09 -8.35 -3.02
C GLU A 29 -14.08 -7.77 -4.43
N LEU A 30 -15.07 -8.13 -5.26
CA LEU A 30 -15.21 -7.55 -6.60
C LEU A 30 -15.40 -6.04 -6.54
N VAL A 31 -16.26 -5.56 -5.64
CA VAL A 31 -16.49 -4.12 -5.44
C VAL A 31 -15.21 -3.43 -4.98
N ARG A 32 -14.50 -4.01 -4.01
CA ARG A 32 -13.21 -3.46 -3.54
C ARG A 32 -12.18 -3.37 -4.66
N GLN A 33 -12.06 -4.43 -5.46
CA GLN A 33 -11.11 -4.49 -6.57
C GLN A 33 -11.45 -3.43 -7.62
N ALA A 34 -12.73 -3.33 -8.03
CA ALA A 34 -13.18 -2.32 -8.98
C ALA A 34 -12.93 -0.88 -8.48
N VAL A 35 -13.19 -0.60 -7.21
CA VAL A 35 -12.91 0.70 -6.58
C VAL A 35 -11.40 0.97 -6.55
N ARG A 36 -10.57 -0.03 -6.23
CA ARG A 36 -9.11 0.08 -6.23
C ARG A 36 -8.55 0.30 -7.63
N ASP A 37 -9.12 -0.31 -8.65
CA ASP A 37 -8.66 -0.16 -10.02
C ASP A 37 -9.04 1.21 -10.58
N LYS A 38 -10.24 1.71 -10.24
CA LYS A 38 -10.73 3.01 -10.71
C LYS A 38 -10.16 4.20 -9.94
N TYR A 39 -10.06 4.10 -8.62
CA TYR A 39 -9.72 5.21 -7.72
C TYR A 39 -8.47 4.97 -6.88
N GLY A 40 -7.95 3.74 -6.86
CA GLY A 40 -6.68 3.47 -6.20
C GLY A 40 -5.54 4.10 -6.99
N ILE A 41 -4.47 4.45 -6.28
CA ILE A 41 -3.19 4.74 -6.93
C ILE A 41 -2.80 3.45 -7.66
N SER A 42 -2.70 3.48 -9.00
CA SER A 42 -2.41 2.27 -9.75
C SER A 42 -1.11 1.64 -9.24
N SER A 43 -1.08 0.31 -9.15
CA SER A 43 0.15 -0.41 -8.82
C SER A 43 1.29 -0.01 -9.76
N ALA A 44 0.97 0.29 -11.02
CA ALA A 44 1.87 0.87 -12.00
C ALA A 44 2.41 2.23 -11.57
N LYS A 45 1.57 3.21 -11.18
CA LYS A 45 2.01 4.52 -10.68
C LYS A 45 2.81 4.41 -9.39
N ARG A 46 2.45 3.49 -8.49
CA ARG A 46 3.27 3.21 -7.29
C ARG A 46 4.63 2.63 -7.67
N ARG A 47 4.68 1.69 -8.63
CA ARG A 47 5.92 1.08 -9.11
C ARG A 47 6.80 2.11 -9.79
N GLU A 48 6.23 2.96 -10.64
CA GLU A 48 6.92 4.05 -11.33
C GLU A 48 7.48 5.06 -10.33
N ALA A 49 6.67 5.50 -9.37
CA ALA A 49 7.13 6.37 -8.28
C ALA A 49 8.24 5.71 -7.44
N MET A 50 8.14 4.41 -7.17
CA MET A 50 9.19 3.70 -6.43
C MET A 50 10.47 3.57 -7.25
N GLN A 51 10.37 3.26 -8.55
CA GLN A 51 11.50 3.19 -9.47
C GLN A 51 12.22 4.53 -9.59
N ALA A 52 11.48 5.65 -9.60
CA ALA A 52 12.06 6.99 -9.62
C ALA A 52 12.92 7.32 -8.39
N VAL A 53 12.73 6.60 -7.27
CA VAL A 53 13.47 6.80 -6.02
C VAL A 53 14.59 5.76 -5.83
N VAL A 54 14.61 4.68 -6.62
CA VAL A 54 15.69 3.67 -6.57
C VAL A 54 17.01 4.31 -6.98
N GLY A 55 18.04 4.13 -6.16
CA GLY A 55 19.38 4.66 -6.44
C GLY A 55 19.56 6.14 -6.10
N MET A 56 18.55 6.83 -5.56
CA MET A 56 18.63 8.23 -5.13
C MET A 56 19.82 8.51 -4.19
N TRP A 57 20.29 7.50 -3.45
CA TRP A 57 21.37 7.61 -2.46
C TRP A 57 22.66 6.93 -2.92
N LYS A 58 22.72 6.40 -4.15
CA LYS A 58 23.85 5.60 -4.65
C LYS A 58 25.14 6.41 -4.76
N ASP A 59 25.02 7.67 -5.19
CA ASP A 59 26.17 8.52 -5.53
C ASP A 59 26.40 9.64 -4.51
N ARG A 60 25.78 9.55 -3.32
CA ARG A 60 26.02 10.52 -2.26
C ARG A 60 27.33 10.23 -1.54
N THR A 61 28.19 11.24 -1.50
CA THR A 61 29.49 11.21 -0.83
C THR A 61 29.51 11.99 0.49
N ASP A 62 28.42 12.69 0.82
CA ASP A 62 28.23 13.47 2.05
C ASP A 62 27.90 12.63 3.28
N LEU A 63 27.57 11.34 3.10
CA LEU A 63 27.25 10.45 4.21
C LEU A 63 28.40 9.55 4.64
N PRO A 64 28.46 9.20 5.94
CA PRO A 64 29.27 8.09 6.40
C PRO A 64 28.72 6.77 5.83
N SER A 65 29.48 5.68 6.00
CA SER A 65 29.06 4.35 5.55
C SER A 65 27.63 4.02 5.99
N THR A 66 26.90 3.28 5.16
CA THR A 66 25.50 2.92 5.41
C THR A 66 25.29 2.32 6.80
N GLU A 67 26.23 1.49 7.26
CA GLU A 67 26.19 0.89 8.60
C GLU A 67 26.28 1.96 9.70
N THR A 68 27.28 2.86 9.61
CA THR A 68 27.47 3.94 10.59
C THR A 68 26.26 4.87 10.62
N TYR A 69 25.73 5.23 9.45
CA TYR A 69 24.55 6.08 9.32
C TYR A 69 23.32 5.46 9.99
N VAL A 70 23.01 4.18 9.69
CA VAL A 70 21.87 3.46 10.29
C VAL A 70 22.05 3.29 11.80
N ARG A 71 23.27 3.03 12.26
CA ARG A 71 23.57 2.89 13.69
C ARG A 71 23.37 4.19 14.46
N GLN A 72 23.71 5.33 13.87
CA GLN A 72 23.43 6.65 14.46
C GLN A 72 21.92 6.93 14.55
N LEU A 73 21.15 6.62 13.51
CA LEU A 73 19.68 6.74 13.54
C LEU A 73 19.04 5.86 14.63
N ARG A 74 19.57 4.65 14.83
CA ARG A 74 19.08 3.71 15.85
C ARG A 74 19.53 4.06 17.28
N LYS A 75 20.53 4.93 17.46
CA LYS A 75 20.88 5.54 18.75
C LYS A 75 19.82 6.59 19.15
N GLY A 76 18.54 6.22 19.12
CA GLY A 76 17.45 7.02 19.66
C GLY A 76 17.46 7.02 21.19
N ARG A 77 16.83 8.04 21.80
CA ARG A 77 16.75 8.21 23.26
C ARG A 77 15.91 7.12 23.97
N ARG A 78 15.33 6.15 23.25
CA ARG A 78 14.43 5.13 23.80
C ARG A 78 15.12 4.30 24.89
N LEU A 79 16.35 3.83 24.65
CA LEU A 79 17.10 3.08 25.66
C LEU A 79 17.48 3.93 26.88
N ARG A 80 17.73 5.23 26.70
CA ARG A 80 17.99 6.17 27.81
C ARG A 80 16.74 6.45 28.66
N ARG A 81 15.54 6.32 28.11
CA ARG A 81 14.26 6.56 28.80
C ARG A 81 13.75 5.35 29.58
N ILE A 82 14.28 4.16 29.31
CA ILE A 82 13.92 2.91 30.01
C ILE A 82 14.84 2.66 31.22
N ALA A 83 16.02 3.29 31.24
CA ALA A 83 17.01 3.17 32.30
C ALA A 83 16.87 4.25 33.41
N SER A 84 15.77 4.99 33.42
CA SER A 84 15.37 6.02 34.40
C SER A 84 14.04 5.65 35.00
#